data_AF-A0A2S6TQ92-F1
#
_entry.id   AF-A0A2S6TQ92-F1
#
_cell.length_a   1.000
_cell.length_b   1.000
_cell.length_c   1.000
_cell.angle_alpha   90.00
_cell.angle_beta   90.00
_cell.angle_gamma   90.00
#
_symmetry.space_group_name_H-M   'P 1'
#
loop_
_entity.id
_entity.type
_entity.pdbx_description
1 polymer ?
#
loop_
_entity_poly.entity_id
_entity_poly.type
_entity_poly.pdbx_seq_one_letter_code
_entity_poly.pdbx_strand_id
1 'polypeptide(L)'
;HVIGVRRTLADEHPGLAADLFRAFVEVRNLAMREHDLTARSSANRMLLPWFADQWEATKDLMGEDFWPYGVAENRAELEAICRYSHEQNLGRKRLSVEALFAPETVELPGI
;
A
#
# COMPACT_ATOMS: atom_id res chain seq x y z
N HIS A 1 1.75 -3.22 3.55
CA HIS A 1 0.75 -2.95 4.61
C HIS A 1 -0.64 -3.23 4.07
N VAL A 2 -1.62 -3.53 4.93
CA VAL A 2 -3.01 -3.77 4.51
C VAL A 2 -3.97 -2.98 5.37
N ILE A 3 -5.12 -2.61 4.81
CA ILE A 3 -6.24 -2.01 5.54
C ILE A 3 -7.27 -3.11 5.79
N GLY A 4 -7.60 -3.35 7.06
CA GLY A 4 -8.63 -4.31 7.45
C GLY A 4 -9.98 -3.63 7.63
N VAL A 5 -10.99 -4.09 6.89
CA VAL A 5 -12.38 -3.68 7.10
C VAL A 5 -13.13 -4.83 7.77
N ARG A 6 -13.92 -4.53 8.80
CA ARG A 6 -14.78 -5.53 9.45
C ARG A 6 -15.78 -6.05 8.42
N ARG A 7 -15.88 -7.38 8.28
CA ARG A 7 -16.79 -8.02 7.31
C ARG A 7 -18.22 -7.50 7.41
N THR A 8 -18.78 -7.42 8.62
CA THR A 8 -20.16 -6.92 8.83
C THR A 8 -20.35 -5.51 8.27
N LEU A 9 -19.33 -4.64 8.37
CA LEU A 9 -19.41 -3.27 7.84
C LEU A 9 -19.34 -3.26 6.31
N ALA A 10 -18.50 -4.11 5.71
CA ALA A 10 -18.44 -4.25 4.25
C ALA A 10 -19.75 -4.82 3.69
N ASP A 11 -20.37 -5.76 4.41
CA ASP A 11 -21.65 -6.36 4.03
C ASP A 11 -22.80 -5.32 4.13
N GLU A 12 -22.79 -4.46 5.15
CA GLU A 12 -23.76 -3.36 5.33
C GLU A 12 -23.60 -2.22 4.31
N HIS A 13 -22.39 -2.02 3.79
CA HIS A 13 -22.05 -0.95 2.86
C HIS A 13 -21.35 -1.48 1.60
N PRO A 14 -22.10 -2.04 0.63
CA PRO A 14 -21.52 -2.51 -0.64
C PRO A 14 -20.72 -1.41 -1.34
N GLY A 15 -19.49 -1.71 -1.74
CA GLY A 15 -18.58 -0.76 -2.38
C GLY A 15 -17.64 -0.01 -1.44
N LEU A 16 -17.84 -0.10 -0.11
CA LEU A 16 -16.99 0.55 0.89
C LEU A 16 -15.50 0.21 0.72
N ALA A 17 -15.17 -1.06 0.44
CA ALA A 17 -13.78 -1.47 0.25
C ALA A 17 -13.12 -0.80 -0.97
N ALA A 18 -13.86 -0.69 -2.08
CA ALA A 18 -13.39 -0.02 -3.29
C ALA A 18 -13.26 1.49 -3.11
N ASP A 19 -14.20 2.12 -2.40
CA ASP A 19 -14.13 3.55 -2.07
C ASP A 19 -12.93 3.87 -1.16
N LEU A 20 -12.71 3.06 -0.13
CA LEU A 20 -11.54 3.20 0.74
C LEU A 20 -10.25 3.01 -0.04
N PHE A 21 -10.17 1.99 -0.91
CA PHE A 21 -9.00 1.77 -1.74
C PHE A 21 -8.66 3.01 -2.59
N ARG A 22 -9.65 3.55 -3.32
CA ARG A 22 -9.46 4.76 -4.14
C ARG A 22 -9.03 5.96 -3.31
N ALA A 23 -9.68 6.20 -2.16
CA ALA A 23 -9.34 7.30 -1.27
C ALA A 23 -7.89 7.18 -0.76
N PHE A 24 -7.43 5.98 -0.41
CA PHE A 24 -6.06 5.78 0.05
C PHE A 24 -5.01 5.88 -1.07
N VAL A 25 -5.33 5.47 -2.30
CA VAL A 25 -4.47 5.73 -3.47
C VAL A 25 -4.31 7.24 -3.68
N GLU A 26 -5.42 7.99 -3.63
CA GLU A 26 -5.39 9.45 -3.78
C GLU A 26 -4.54 10.13 -2.70
N VAL A 27 -4.75 9.75 -1.43
CA VAL A 27 -4.00 10.31 -0.29
C VAL A 27 -2.53 9.91 -0.33
N ARG A 28 -2.20 8.67 -0.73
CA ARG A 28 -0.80 8.24 -0.94
C ARG A 28 -0.11 9.12 -1.98
N ASN A 29 -0.77 9.32 -3.13
CA ASN A 29 -0.24 10.14 -4.22
C ASN A 29 -0.08 11.61 -3.80
N LEU A 30 -1.00 12.14 -3.00
CA LEU A 30 -0.86 13.48 -2.42
C LEU A 30 0.34 13.57 -1.48
N ALA A 31 0.49 12.64 -0.54
CA ALA A 31 1.60 12.62 0.41
C ALA A 31 2.96 12.52 -0.29
N MET A 32 3.09 11.64 -1.29
CA MET A 32 4.31 11.53 -2.10
C MET A 32 4.68 12.85 -2.77
N ARG A 33 3.70 13.56 -3.36
CA ARG A 33 3.93 14.89 -3.97
C ARG A 33 4.33 15.94 -2.94
N GLU A 34 3.67 15.99 -1.79
CA GLU A 34 4.00 16.94 -0.73
C GLU A 34 5.40 16.72 -0.16
N HIS A 35 5.82 15.45 -0.05
CA HIS A 35 7.18 15.08 0.33
C HIS A 35 8.20 15.52 -0.71
N ASP A 36 7.97 15.27 -2.00
CA ASP A 36 8.87 15.75 -3.06
C ASP A 36 8.98 17.29 -3.08
N LEU A 37 7.86 18.01 -2.91
CA LEU A 37 7.86 19.47 -2.76
C LEU A 37 8.65 19.95 -1.53
N THR A 38 8.54 19.22 -0.42
CA THR A 38 9.26 19.57 0.82
C THR A 38 10.75 19.29 0.71
N ALA A 39 11.15 18.18 0.07
CA ALA A 39 12.54 17.83 -0.15
C ALA A 39 13.26 18.84 -1.05
N ARG A 40 12.56 19.40 -2.05
CA ARG A 40 13.11 20.41 -2.97
C ARG A 40 13.02 21.85 -2.44
N SER A 41 12.37 22.06 -1.30
CA SER A 41 12.19 23.38 -0.69
C SER A 41 13.43 23.81 0.10
N SER A 42 13.75 25.10 0.07
CA SER A 42 14.83 25.69 0.92
C SER A 42 14.43 25.78 2.40
N ALA A 43 13.16 25.55 2.73
CA ALA A 43 12.65 25.47 4.09
C ALA A 43 12.05 24.08 4.32
N ASN A 44 12.71 23.29 5.18
CA ASN A 44 12.24 21.99 5.59
C ASN A 44 11.04 22.14 6.53
N ARG A 45 9.88 21.63 6.12
CA ARG A 45 8.62 21.68 6.88
C ARG A 45 8.39 20.42 7.74
N MET A 46 9.29 19.45 7.64
CA MET A 46 9.28 18.22 8.43
C MET A 46 10.16 18.38 9.66
N LEU A 47 9.80 17.71 10.76
CA LEU A 47 10.64 17.61 11.95
C LEU A 47 11.79 16.59 11.81
N LEU A 48 12.29 16.40 10.59
CA LEU A 48 13.39 15.52 10.23
C LEU A 48 14.53 16.34 9.61
N PRO A 49 15.66 16.58 10.30
CA PRO A 49 16.70 17.53 9.86
C PRO A 49 17.25 17.29 8.45
N TRP A 50 17.42 16.03 8.07
CA TRP A 50 18.00 15.64 6.78
C TRP A 50 16.95 15.07 5.83
N PHE A 51 15.71 15.56 5.93
CA PHE A 51 14.59 15.02 5.15
C PHE A 51 14.88 14.98 3.65
N ALA A 52 15.40 16.07 3.07
CA ALA A 52 15.71 16.14 1.65
C ALA A 52 16.74 15.07 1.23
N ASP A 53 17.88 15.01 1.93
CA ASP A 53 18.94 14.05 1.64
C ASP A 53 18.45 12.59 1.80
N GLN A 54 17.65 12.32 2.84
CA GLN A 54 17.07 10.99 3.09
C GLN A 54 16.01 10.61 2.06
N TRP A 55 15.23 11.57 1.59
CA TRP A 55 14.22 11.37 0.55
C TRP A 55 14.88 11.02 -0.79
N GLU A 56 15.88 11.78 -1.22
CA GLU A 56 16.63 11.50 -2.44
C GLU A 56 17.37 10.15 -2.35
N ALA A 57 18.07 9.88 -1.23
CA ALA A 57 18.74 8.60 -1.03
C ALA A 57 17.77 7.40 -1.06
N THR A 58 16.53 7.58 -0.59
CA THR A 58 15.49 6.56 -0.65
C THR A 58 15.06 6.30 -2.09
N LYS A 59 14.81 7.35 -2.88
CA LYS A 59 14.46 7.21 -4.31
C LYS A 59 15.58 6.60 -5.13
N ASP A 60 16.83 6.99 -4.88
CA ASP A 60 18.01 6.41 -5.56
C ASP A 60 18.13 4.90 -5.31
N LEU A 61 17.80 4.45 -4.08
CA LEU A 61 17.90 3.05 -3.71
C LEU A 61 16.67 2.22 -4.13
N MET A 62 15.47 2.76 -3.94
CA MET A 62 14.21 2.01 -4.03
C MET A 62 13.40 2.31 -5.29
N GLY A 63 13.79 3.34 -6.07
CA GLY A 63 13.05 3.85 -7.22
C GLY A 63 12.03 4.93 -6.85
N GLU A 64 11.29 5.42 -7.85
CA GLU A 64 10.32 6.52 -7.68
C GLU A 64 9.02 6.09 -6.97
N ASP A 65 8.61 4.81 -7.14
CA ASP A 65 7.44 4.25 -6.46
C ASP A 65 7.84 3.08 -5.55
N PHE A 66 8.25 3.43 -4.32
CA PHE A 66 8.57 2.47 -3.27
C PHE A 66 7.37 2.14 -2.36
N TRP A 67 6.17 2.66 -2.67
CA TRP A 67 4.92 2.35 -1.97
C TRP A 67 3.80 1.96 -2.95
N PRO A 68 3.99 0.91 -3.77
CA PRO A 68 2.96 0.48 -4.70
C PRO A 68 1.70 0.04 -3.96
N TYR A 69 0.55 0.55 -4.36
CA TYR A 69 -0.75 0.11 -3.88
C TYR A 69 -1.39 -0.81 -4.93
N GLY A 70 -2.31 -1.68 -4.48
CA GLY A 70 -3.04 -2.60 -5.37
C GLY A 70 -2.53 -4.04 -5.33
N VAL A 71 -3.44 -4.96 -5.65
CA VAL A 71 -3.16 -6.40 -5.61
C VAL A 71 -2.28 -6.82 -6.78
N ALA A 72 -2.51 -6.26 -7.97
CA ALA A 72 -1.73 -6.58 -9.16
C ALA A 72 -0.27 -6.14 -9.01
N GLU A 73 -0.05 -4.94 -8.47
CA GLU A 73 1.24 -4.30 -8.27
C GLU A 73 2.08 -5.00 -7.20
N ASN A 74 1.44 -5.70 -6.25
CA ASN A 74 2.10 -6.40 -5.15
C ASN A 74 1.92 -7.94 -5.22
N ARG A 75 1.51 -8.48 -6.37
CA ARG A 75 1.08 -9.88 -6.46
C ARG A 75 2.17 -10.87 -6.06
N ALA A 76 3.42 -10.63 -6.48
CA ALA A 76 4.53 -11.52 -6.18
C ALA A 76 4.80 -11.61 -4.66
N GLU A 77 4.77 -10.47 -3.97
CA GLU A 77 4.97 -10.35 -2.53
C GLU A 77 3.81 -10.99 -1.77
N LEU A 78 2.57 -10.76 -2.21
CA LEU A 78 1.37 -11.35 -1.61
C LEU A 78 1.37 -12.87 -1.77
N GLU A 79 1.74 -13.39 -2.93
CA GLU A 79 1.89 -14.82 -3.18
C GLU A 79 3.00 -15.44 -2.31
N ALA A 80 4.12 -14.72 -2.13
CA ALA A 80 5.19 -15.14 -1.24
C ALA A 80 4.74 -15.20 0.22
N ILE A 81 4.02 -14.20 0.71
CA ILE A 81 3.44 -14.19 2.07
C ILE A 81 2.48 -15.37 2.24
N CYS A 82 1.58 -15.62 1.29
CA CYS A 82 0.65 -16.75 1.33
C CYS A 82 1.38 -18.10 1.37
N ARG A 83 2.44 -18.25 0.57
CA ARG A 83 3.26 -19.47 0.53
C ARG A 83 4.00 -19.68 1.85
N TYR A 84 4.78 -18.70 2.31
CA TYR A 84 5.61 -18.84 3.50
C TYR A 84 4.79 -18.95 4.78
N SER A 85 3.64 -18.25 4.87
CA SER A 85 2.72 -18.40 6.01
C SER A 85 2.24 -19.84 6.18
N HIS A 86 2.03 -20.55 5.08
CA HIS A 86 1.68 -21.97 5.13
C HIS A 86 2.89 -22.86 5.45
N GLU A 87 4.01 -22.70 4.75
CA GLU A 87 5.23 -23.51 4.93
C GLU A 87 5.80 -23.41 6.35
N GLN A 88 5.63 -22.25 6.99
CA GLN A 88 6.10 -22.00 8.36
C GLN A 88 5.04 -22.30 9.42
N ASN A 89 3.93 -22.97 9.05
CA ASN A 89 2.84 -23.36 9.96
C ASN A 89 2.17 -22.17 10.70
N LEU A 90 2.21 -20.96 10.15
CA LEU A 90 1.48 -19.80 10.66
C LEU A 90 -0.01 -19.88 10.28
N GLY A 91 -0.30 -20.40 9.08
CA GLY A 91 -1.64 -20.66 8.58
C GLY A 91 -2.00 -22.14 8.54
N ARG A 92 -3.22 -22.49 8.95
CA ARG A 92 -3.74 -23.88 8.86
C ARG A 92 -3.83 -24.40 7.41
N LYS A 93 -3.97 -23.50 6.45
CA LYS A 93 -4.02 -23.78 5.01
C LYS A 93 -3.35 -22.66 4.23
N ARG A 94 -2.87 -22.96 3.04
CA ARG A 94 -2.43 -21.95 2.08
C ARG A 94 -3.63 -21.16 1.56
N LEU A 95 -3.61 -19.84 1.73
CA LEU A 95 -4.61 -18.93 1.16
C LEU A 95 -4.17 -18.49 -0.25
N SER A 96 -5.13 -18.19 -1.12
CA SER A 96 -4.86 -17.47 -2.36
C SER A 96 -4.89 -15.97 -2.08
N VAL A 97 -4.27 -15.17 -2.96
CA VAL A 97 -4.27 -13.71 -2.83
C VAL A 97 -5.71 -13.17 -2.88
N GLU A 98 -6.53 -13.71 -3.78
CA GLU A 98 -7.93 -13.31 -3.96
C GLU A 98 -8.78 -13.60 -2.72
N ALA A 99 -8.40 -14.61 -1.92
CA ALA A 99 -9.10 -14.93 -0.67
C ALA A 99 -8.78 -13.95 0.47
N LEU A 100 -7.73 -13.12 0.33
CA LEU A 100 -7.34 -12.14 1.34
C LEU A 100 -8.07 -10.81 1.22
N PHE A 101 -8.53 -10.45 0.02
CA PHE A 101 -9.07 -9.14 -0.30
C PHE A 101 -10.54 -9.20 -0.69
N ALA A 102 -11.22 -8.06 -0.62
CA ALA A 102 -12.58 -7.94 -1.14
C ALA A 102 -12.55 -8.08 -2.67
N PRO A 103 -13.44 -8.86 -3.31
CA PRO A 103 -13.37 -9.13 -4.74
C PRO A 103 -13.33 -7.85 -5.60
N GLU A 104 -14.07 -6.82 -5.19
CA GLU A 104 -14.14 -5.54 -5.88
C GLU A 104 -12.85 -4.72 -5.84
N THR A 105 -11.86 -5.11 -5.03
CA THR A 105 -10.56 -4.43 -4.95
C THR A 105 -9.44 -5.12 -5.72
N VAL A 106 -9.63 -6.37 -6.17
CA VAL A 106 -8.55 -7.19 -6.74
C VAL A 106 -8.02 -6.62 -8.06
N GLU A 107 -8.91 -6.10 -8.89
CA GLU A 107 -8.57 -5.56 -10.22
C GLU A 107 -8.46 -4.02 -10.22
N LEU A 108 -8.56 -3.37 -9.05
CA LEU A 108 -8.42 -1.91 -8.98
C LEU A 108 -6.95 -1.51 -9.11
N PRO A 109 -6.62 -0.61 -10.06
CA PRO A 109 -5.25 -0.13 -10.21
C PRO A 109 -4.89 0.79 -9.05
N GLY A 110 -3.68 0.63 -8.51
CA GLY A 110 -3.17 1.45 -7.42
C GLY A 110 -2.28 2.61 -7.85
N ILE A 111 -2.17 2.88 -9.15
CA ILE A 111 -1.42 4.01 -9.72
C ILE A 111 -2.14 5.35 -9.55
#